data_AF-A0A2E9FV07-F1
#
_entry.id   AF-A0A2E9FV07-F1
#
_cell.length_a   1.000
_cell.length_b   1.000
_cell.length_c   1.000
_cell.angle_alpha   90.00
_cell.angle_beta   90.00
_cell.angle_gamma   90.00
#
_symmetry.space_group_name_H-M   'P 1'
#
loop_
_entity.id
_entity.type
_entity.pdbx_description
1 polymer ?
#
loop_
_entity_poly.entity_id
_entity_poly.type
_entity_poly.pdbx_seq_one_letter_code
_entity_poly.pdbx_strand_id
1 'polypeptide(L)' 'MRKTSYLLLALSIVVFIVYNSSESYVDNNGILIEHFYLLPIGYFLFFLSLILFIIGKKKIKVI' A
#
# COMPACT_ATOMS: atom_id res chain seq x y z
N MET A 1 -15.35 4.90 -7.53
CA MET A 1 -13.91 5.23 -7.60
C MET A 1 -13.38 5.78 -6.28
N ARG A 2 -13.90 6.90 -5.74
CA ARG A 2 -13.39 7.49 -4.47
C ARG A 2 -13.42 6.52 -3.28
N LYS A 3 -14.55 5.84 -3.01
CA LYS A 3 -14.66 4.86 -1.91
C LYS A 3 -13.62 3.75 -2.00
N THR A 4 -13.37 3.24 -3.22
CA THR A 4 -12.34 2.22 -3.50
C THR A 4 -10.93 2.73 -3.20
N SER A 5 -10.62 3.98 -3.57
CA SER A 5 -9.32 4.60 -3.25
C SER A 5 -9.09 4.70 -1.74
N TYR A 6 -10.10 5.13 -0.97
CA TYR A 6 -10.00 5.17 0.49
C TYR A 6 -9.88 3.79 1.12
N LEU A 7 -10.59 2.79 0.59
CA LEU A 7 -10.48 1.40 1.06
C LEU A 7 -9.07 0.86 0.82
N LEU A 8 -8.52 1.03 -0.38
CA LEU A 8 -7.16 0.60 -0.71
C LEU A 8 -6.11 1.29 0.15
N LEU A 9 -6.29 2.59 0.43
CA LEU A 9 -5.41 3.34 1.34
C LEU A 9 -5.52 2.84 2.79
N ALA A 10 -6.73 2.57 3.28
CA ALA A 10 -6.91 2.01 4.61
C ALA A 10 -6.27 0.62 4.71
N LEU A 11 -6.41 -0.21 3.67
CA LEU A 11 -5.82 -1.54 3.60
C LEU A 11 -4.29 -1.48 3.59
N SER A 12 -3.68 -0.54 2.86
CA SER A 12 -2.22 -0.38 2.87
C SER A 12 -1.70 0.02 4.25
N ILE A 13 -2.41 0.92 4.95
CA ILE A 13 -2.06 1.31 6.32
C ILE A 13 -2.13 0.10 7.26
N VAL A 14 -3.19 -0.73 7.17
CA VAL A 14 -3.32 -1.95 7.96
C VAL A 14 -2.15 -2.91 7.69
N VAL A 15 -1.78 -3.09 6.41
CA VAL A 15 -0.64 -3.95 6.04
C VAL A 15 0.67 -3.43 6.66
N PHE A 16 0.92 -2.12 6.65
CA PHE A 16 2.12 -1.55 7.28
C PHE A 16 2.11 -1.69 8.81
N ILE A 17 0.95 -1.57 9.46
CA ILE A 17 0.82 -1.83 10.90
C ILE A 17 1.13 -3.31 11.19
N VAL A 18 0.62 -4.23 10.39
CA VAL A 18 0.90 -5.66 10.53
C VAL A 18 2.38 -5.95 10.31
N TYR A 19 3.01 -5.36 9.29
CA TYR A 19 4.45 -5.46 9.07
C TYR A 19 5.24 -5.01 10.31
N ASN A 20 4.91 -3.85 10.87
CA ASN A 20 5.61 -3.31 12.04
C ASN A 20 5.44 -4.16 13.30
N SER A 21 4.35 -4.91 13.40
CA SER A 21 4.14 -5.88 14.48
C SER A 21 4.69 -7.28 14.16
N SER A 22 5.19 -7.51 12.95
CA SER A 22 5.75 -8.79 12.52
C SER A 22 7.25 -8.85 12.78
N GLU A 23 7.76 -10.02 13.13
CA GLU A 23 9.19 -10.26 13.22
C GLU A 23 9.77 -10.30 11.81
N SER A 24 10.33 -9.18 11.38
CA SER A 24 11.06 -9.04 10.12
C SER A 24 12.47 -8.54 10.42
N TYR A 25 13.46 -9.04 9.69
CA TYR A 25 14.87 -8.69 9.90
C TYR A 25 15.63 -8.69 8.58
N VAL A 26 16.80 -8.07 8.58
CA VAL A 26 17.72 -8.10 7.43
C VAL A 26 18.80 -9.14 7.74
N ASP A 27 18.99 -10.10 6.84
CA ASP A 27 20.01 -11.13 6.99
C ASP A 27 21.43 -10.61 6.73
N ASN A 28 22.43 -11.48 6.90
CA ASN A 28 23.83 -11.12 6.70
C ASN A 28 24.19 -10.75 5.25
N ASN A 29 23.32 -11.08 4.29
CA ASN A 29 23.49 -10.73 2.87
C ASN A 29 22.81 -9.40 2.52
N GLY A 30 22.21 -8.72 3.50
CA GLY A 30 21.45 -7.48 3.27
C GLY A 30 20.05 -7.73 2.71
N ILE A 31 19.55 -8.96 2.74
CA ILE A 31 18.23 -9.33 2.25
C ILE A 31 17.22 -9.16 3.38
N LEU A 32 16.15 -8.42 3.11
CA LEU A 32 15.02 -8.34 4.02
C LEU A 32 14.25 -9.67 4.02
N ILE A 33 14.21 -10.30 5.18
CA ILE A 33 13.36 -11.46 5.46
C ILE A 33 12.12 -10.96 6.21
N GLU A 34 10.98 -11.06 5.56
CA GLU A 34 9.68 -10.65 6.10
C GLU A 34 8.63 -11.74 5.87
N HIS A 35 7.58 -11.72 6.67
CA HIS A 35 6.44 -12.61 6.49
C HIS A 35 5.54 -12.12 5.34
N PHE A 36 5.17 -13.03 4.44
CA PHE A 36 4.14 -12.79 3.41
C PHE A 36 4.35 -11.57 2.49
N TYR A 37 5.57 -11.06 2.30
CA TYR A 37 5.84 -9.90 1.45
C TYR A 37 4.98 -8.67 1.83
N LEU A 38 4.83 -8.42 3.13
CA LEU A 38 3.97 -7.36 3.66
C LEU A 38 4.38 -5.97 3.14
N LEU A 39 5.67 -5.63 3.08
CA LEU A 39 6.10 -4.35 2.53
C LEU A 39 5.76 -4.19 1.03
N PRO A 40 6.16 -5.12 0.13
CA PRO A 40 5.76 -5.07 -1.28
C PRO A 40 4.24 -4.92 -1.48
N ILE A 41 3.44 -5.68 -0.73
CA ILE A 41 1.97 -5.61 -0.82
C ILE A 41 1.45 -4.26 -0.32
N GLY A 42 1.95 -3.77 0.81
CA GLY A 42 1.57 -2.49 1.38
C GLY A 42 1.86 -1.33 0.43
N TYR A 43 3.06 -1.29 -0.15
CA TYR A 43 3.41 -0.28 -1.15
C TYR A 43 2.58 -0.40 -2.42
N PHE A 44 2.34 -1.61 -2.93
CA PHE A 44 1.50 -1.83 -4.10
C PHE A 44 0.08 -1.26 -3.90
N LEU A 45 -0.55 -1.58 -2.78
CA LEU A 45 -1.88 -1.07 -2.43
C LEU A 45 -1.88 0.46 -2.27
N PHE A 46 -0.84 1.01 -1.63
CA PHE A 46 -0.68 2.45 -1.46
C PHE A 46 -0.57 3.16 -2.81
N PHE A 47 0.33 2.73 -3.70
CA PHE A 47 0.48 3.34 -5.03
C PHE A 47 -0.79 3.19 -5.87
N LEU A 48 -1.45 2.04 -5.82
CA LEU A 48 -2.72 1.83 -6.52
C LEU A 48 -3.79 2.81 -6.03
N SER A 49 -3.85 3.07 -4.72
CA SER A 49 -4.76 4.06 -4.13
C SER A 49 -4.48 5.48 -4.67
N LEU A 50 -3.21 5.88 -4.75
CA LEU A 50 -2.78 7.17 -5.27
C LEU A 50 -3.14 7.34 -6.74
N ILE A 51 -2.86 6.33 -7.58
CA ILE A 51 -3.20 6.32 -8.99
C ILE A 51 -4.71 6.53 -9.16
N LEU A 52 -5.53 5.81 -8.38
CA LEU A 52 -6.98 5.95 -8.43
C LEU A 52 -7.47 7.33 -7.94
N PHE A 53 -6.80 7.95 -6.97
CA PHE A 53 -7.10 9.33 -6.58
C PHE A 53 -6.83 10.32 -7.71
N ILE A 54 -5.70 10.18 -8.40
CA ILE A 54 -5.32 11.07 -9.52
C ILE A 54 -6.31 10.91 -10.68
N ILE A 55 -6.61 9.67 -11.07
CA ILE A 55 -7.59 9.38 -12.14
C ILE A 55 -8.98 9.85 -11.74
N GLY A 56 -9.38 9.62 -10.49
CA GLY A 56 -10.66 10.05 -9.94
C GLY A 56 -10.83 11.57 -9.93
N LYS A 57 -9.74 12.34 -9.75
CA LYS A 57 -9.76 13.81 -9.89
C LYS A 57 -9.91 14.26 -11.34
N LYS A 58 -9.24 13.59 -12.29
CA LYS A 58 -9.33 13.93 -13.73
C LYS A 58 -10.75 13.78 -14.28
N LYS A 59 -11.49 12.75 -13.89
CA LYS A 59 -12.89 12.56 -14.33
C LYS A 59 -13.86 13.66 -13.87
N ILE A 60 -13.49 14.48 -12.88
CA ILE A 60 -14.37 15.51 -12.31
C ILE A 60 -14.16 16.87 -12.97
N LYS A 61 -13.03 17.07 -13.66
CA LYS A 61 -12.70 18.32 -14.35
C LYS A 61 -13.25 18.43 -15.78
N VAL A 62 -14.00 17.43 -16.24
CA VAL A 62 -14.63 17.40 -17.58
C VAL A 62 -16.14 17.57 -17.41
N ILE A 63 -16.55 18.72 -16.87
CA ILE A 63 -17.90 19.30 -16.99
C ILE A 63 -17.69 20.81 -17.05
#